data_AF-A0A7X8WQA5-F1
#
_entry.id   AF-A0A7X8WQA5-F1
#
_cell.length_a   1.000
_cell.length_b   1.000
_cell.length_c   1.000
_cell.angle_alpha   90.00
_cell.angle_beta   90.00
_cell.angle_gamma   90.00
#
_symmetry.space_group_name_H-M   'P 1'
#
loop_
_entity.id
_entity.type
_entity.pdbx_description
1 polymer ?
#
loop_
_entity_poly.entity_id
_entity_poly.type
_entity_poly.pdbx_seq_one_letter_code
_entity_poly.pdbx_strand_id
1 'polypeptide(L)'
;MTTPVGLVDGTFAGTDLHAVYELQRNEIGAPHIPALVELPDVGPHTIGVGKVAANLSVPFELRSYGWQLQHGARISASDQLRATSHRDSAIQAMADVAADDAVPEVSVRLLGPVALMMSGWLPSGQRILRDAGARDDIAGAWAEGAA
;
A
#
# COMPACT_ATOMS: atom_id res chain seq x y z
N MET A 1 0.47 -31.31 12.04
CA MET A 1 0.61 -30.28 13.08
C MET A 1 0.84 -28.97 12.34
N THR A 2 0.00 -27.96 12.53
CA THR A 2 0.16 -26.66 11.86
C THR A 2 1.19 -25.86 12.65
N THR A 3 2.39 -25.69 12.09
CA THR A 3 3.42 -24.83 12.69
C THR A 3 2.89 -23.39 12.74
N PRO A 4 2.98 -22.67 13.87
CA PRO A 4 2.55 -21.29 13.93
C PRO A 4 3.42 -20.43 13.00
N VAL A 5 2.77 -19.71 12.08
CA VAL A 5 3.41 -18.73 11.20
C VAL A 5 3.16 -17.34 11.78
N GLY A 6 4.24 -16.60 12.04
CA GLY A 6 4.16 -15.21 12.48
C GLY A 6 4.13 -14.26 11.30
N LEU A 7 3.18 -13.32 11.29
CA LEU A 7 3.07 -12.25 10.30
C LEU A 7 3.63 -10.96 10.90
N VAL A 8 4.55 -10.31 10.20
CA VAL A 8 5.24 -9.10 10.67
C VAL A 8 4.47 -7.85 10.28
N ASP A 9 4.51 -6.84 11.14
CA ASP A 9 3.77 -5.58 10.97
C ASP A 9 4.15 -4.81 9.68
N GLY A 10 5.35 -5.08 9.15
CA GLY A 10 5.82 -4.60 7.85
C GLY A 10 6.28 -3.15 7.83
N THR A 11 6.21 -2.42 8.95
CA THR A 11 6.65 -1.02 9.03
C THR A 11 8.10 -0.92 9.51
N PHE A 12 8.95 -0.21 8.76
CA PHE A 12 10.37 -0.03 9.08
C PHE A 12 10.76 1.45 8.99
N ALA A 13 11.74 1.84 9.81
CA ALA A 13 12.39 3.14 9.71
C ALA A 13 13.41 3.15 8.57
N GLY A 14 13.75 4.34 8.09
CA GLY A 14 14.67 4.55 6.98
C GLY A 14 13.98 4.56 5.61
N THR A 15 14.79 4.72 4.57
CA THR A 15 14.33 4.95 3.19
C THR A 15 14.87 3.94 2.17
N ASP A 16 15.71 2.99 2.60
CA ASP A 16 16.37 2.04 1.72
C ASP A 16 15.62 0.70 1.70
N LEU A 17 14.97 0.41 0.57
CA LEU A 17 14.22 -0.83 0.38
C LEU A 17 15.13 -2.07 0.42
N HIS A 18 16.33 -2.02 -0.16
CA HIS A 18 17.23 -3.18 -0.20
C HIS A 18 17.71 -3.52 1.21
N ALA A 19 18.15 -2.52 1.97
CA ALA A 19 18.59 -2.73 3.34
C ALA A 19 17.47 -3.33 4.23
N VAL A 20 16.23 -2.89 4.05
CA VAL A 20 15.08 -3.43 4.80
C VAL A 20 14.77 -4.88 4.40
N TYR A 21 14.82 -5.21 3.11
CA TYR A 21 14.57 -6.60 2.68
C TYR A 21 15.73 -7.55 3.02
N GLU A 22 16.98 -7.07 3.01
CA GLU A 22 18.11 -7.82 3.56
C GLU A 22 17.92 -8.10 5.06
N LEU A 23 17.47 -7.10 5.82
CA LEU A 23 17.13 -7.27 7.24
C LEU A 23 16.00 -8.30 7.42
N GLN A 24 14.90 -8.20 6.66
CA GLN A 24 13.82 -9.18 6.73
C GLN A 24 14.30 -10.60 6.38
N ARG A 25 15.12 -10.75 5.34
CA ARG A 25 15.66 -12.05 4.94
C ARG A 25 16.54 -12.67 6.04
N ASN A 26 17.40 -11.86 6.65
CA ASN A 26 18.38 -12.34 7.63
C ASN A 26 17.76 -12.60 9.01
N GLU A 27 16.80 -11.77 9.44
CA GLU A 27 16.25 -11.82 10.81
C GLU A 27 14.86 -12.49 10.88
N ILE A 28 14.11 -12.47 9.77
CA ILE A 28 12.71 -12.91 9.70
C ILE A 28 12.50 -13.94 8.57
N GLY A 29 13.55 -14.69 8.24
CA GLY A 29 13.48 -15.78 7.28
C GLY A 29 12.55 -16.92 7.72
N ALA A 30 12.61 -18.05 7.00
CA ALA A 30 11.79 -19.22 7.30
C ALA A 30 11.83 -19.59 8.80
N PRO A 31 10.68 -19.83 9.46
CA PRO A 31 9.35 -20.11 8.89
C PRO A 31 8.42 -18.88 8.73
N HIS A 32 8.92 -17.65 8.87
CA HIS A 32 8.09 -16.45 8.84
C HIS A 32 7.81 -15.96 7.41
N ILE A 33 6.68 -15.27 7.26
CA ILE A 33 6.26 -14.66 5.99
C ILE A 33 6.70 -13.20 5.99
N PRO A 34 7.63 -12.78 5.10
CA PRO A 34 8.04 -11.39 4.98
C PRO A 34 6.88 -10.51 4.51
N ALA A 35 6.95 -9.23 4.81
CA ALA A 35 5.88 -8.29 4.50
C ALA A 35 6.32 -7.29 3.42
N LEU A 36 5.41 -6.94 2.51
CA LEU A 36 5.60 -5.79 1.63
C LEU A 36 5.65 -4.51 2.49
N VAL A 37 6.82 -3.89 2.52
CA VAL A 37 7.18 -2.91 3.55
C VAL A 37 6.40 -1.60 3.46
N GLU A 38 6.22 -0.98 4.62
CA GLU A 38 5.83 0.41 4.80
C GLU A 38 7.03 1.19 5.32
N LEU A 39 7.40 2.26 4.59
CA LEU A 39 8.55 3.12 4.92
C LEU A 39 8.08 4.56 5.14
N PRO A 40 7.61 4.92 6.35
CA PRO A 40 7.07 6.26 6.64
C PRO A 40 8.05 7.39 6.34
N ASP A 41 9.35 7.15 6.50
CA ASP A 41 10.41 8.15 6.29
C ASP A 41 10.59 8.51 4.80
N VAL A 42 10.12 7.67 3.87
CA VAL A 42 10.07 7.97 2.42
C VAL A 42 8.92 8.94 2.10
N GLY A 43 7.83 8.86 2.87
CA GLY A 43 6.73 9.80 2.82
C GLY A 43 5.34 9.16 2.76
N PRO A 44 4.29 9.98 2.70
CA PRO A 44 2.90 9.55 2.88
C PRO A 44 2.35 8.63 1.78
N HIS A 45 3.04 8.50 0.65
CA HIS A 45 2.66 7.63 -0.46
C HIS A 45 3.01 6.15 -0.22
N THR A 46 3.82 5.86 0.80
CA THR A 46 4.29 4.49 1.10
C THR A 46 3.47 3.79 2.19
N ILE A 47 2.55 4.50 2.84
CA ILE A 47 1.80 4.05 4.01
C ILE A 47 0.30 4.29 3.85
N GLY A 48 -0.52 3.58 4.64
CA GLY A 48 -1.95 3.86 4.79
C GLY A 48 -2.70 4.05 3.46
N VAL A 49 -3.30 5.23 3.25
CA VAL A 49 -4.03 5.53 2.01
C VAL A 49 -3.12 5.53 0.78
N GLY A 50 -1.87 6.00 0.88
CA GLY A 50 -0.93 5.98 -0.25
C GLY A 50 -0.66 4.56 -0.74
N LYS A 51 -0.39 3.65 0.20
CA LYS A 51 -0.18 2.22 -0.10
C LYS A 51 -1.41 1.57 -0.74
N VAL A 52 -2.61 1.91 -0.28
CA VAL A 52 -3.85 1.41 -0.91
C VAL A 52 -4.07 2.03 -2.29
N ALA A 53 -3.89 3.34 -2.42
CA ALA A 53 -4.08 4.07 -3.67
C ALA A 53 -3.23 3.52 -4.82
N ALA A 54 -2.03 3.01 -4.53
CA ALA A 54 -1.20 2.32 -5.52
C ALA A 54 -1.93 1.18 -6.25
N ASN A 55 -2.91 0.54 -5.61
CA ASN A 55 -3.67 -0.60 -6.15
C ASN A 55 -5.06 -0.23 -6.69
N LEU A 56 -5.56 0.99 -6.43
CA LEU A 56 -6.90 1.39 -6.85
C LEU A 56 -6.93 1.79 -8.34
N SER A 57 -8.04 1.48 -9.00
CA SER A 57 -8.36 1.91 -10.37
C SER A 57 -8.87 3.37 -10.43
N VAL A 58 -9.34 3.91 -9.30
CA VAL A 58 -9.81 5.30 -9.17
C VAL A 58 -8.67 6.27 -8.80
N PRO A 59 -8.74 7.55 -9.23
CA PRO A 59 -7.67 8.53 -9.00
C PRO A 59 -7.66 9.11 -7.58
N PHE A 60 -6.51 9.10 -6.90
CA PHE A 60 -6.30 9.74 -5.59
C PHE A 60 -5.11 10.71 -5.61
N GLU A 61 -5.29 11.93 -5.10
CA GLU A 61 -4.19 12.88 -4.89
C GLU A 61 -4.01 13.26 -3.43
N LEU A 62 -2.77 13.55 -3.04
CA LEU A 62 -2.47 14.02 -1.71
C LEU A 62 -2.61 15.55 -1.65
N ARG A 63 -3.45 16.04 -0.74
CA ARG A 63 -3.63 17.46 -0.44
C ARG A 63 -3.10 17.76 0.96
N SER A 64 -3.02 19.05 1.29
CA SER A 64 -2.57 19.50 2.62
C SER A 64 -3.41 18.95 3.79
N TYR A 65 -4.67 18.60 3.54
CA TYR A 65 -5.60 18.01 4.52
C TYR A 65 -5.78 16.49 4.38
N GLY A 66 -5.01 15.85 3.50
CA GLY A 66 -5.03 14.40 3.28
C GLY A 66 -5.39 14.01 1.86
N TRP A 67 -5.66 12.72 1.69
CA TRP A 67 -5.90 12.11 0.38
C TRP A 67 -7.32 12.40 -0.11
N GLN A 68 -7.41 12.88 -1.35
CA GLN A 68 -8.66 13.25 -1.99
C GLN A 68 -8.89 12.41 -3.25
N LEU A 69 -10.06 11.80 -3.35
CA LEU A 69 -10.58 11.18 -4.56
C LEU A 69 -10.77 12.26 -5.63
N GLN A 70 -10.24 12.02 -6.83
CA GLN A 70 -10.39 12.94 -7.96
C GLN A 70 -11.47 12.45 -8.93
N HIS A 71 -11.89 13.32 -9.85
CA HIS A 71 -12.71 12.91 -10.99
C HIS A 71 -11.80 12.51 -12.15
N GLY A 72 -12.27 11.56 -12.97
CA GLY A 72 -11.58 11.12 -14.19
C GLY A 72 -10.74 9.86 -14.00
N ALA A 73 -9.67 9.73 -14.79
CA ALA A 73 -8.85 8.52 -14.84
C ALA A 73 -7.59 8.65 -13.98
N ARG A 74 -7.12 7.53 -13.42
CA ARG A 74 -5.90 7.43 -12.60
C ARG A 74 -4.66 8.14 -13.15
N ILE A 75 -4.47 8.19 -14.48
CA ILE A 75 -3.31 8.84 -15.12
C ILE A 75 -3.19 10.34 -14.78
N SER A 76 -4.27 10.97 -14.32
CA SER A 76 -4.27 12.37 -13.89
C SER A 76 -3.88 12.59 -12.43
N ALA A 77 -3.53 11.54 -11.66
CA ALA A 77 -3.23 11.64 -10.23
C ALA A 77 -1.74 11.40 -9.93
N SER A 78 -0.99 12.48 -9.76
CA SER A 78 0.48 12.45 -9.66
C SER A 78 0.99 11.68 -8.42
N ASP A 79 0.37 11.89 -7.26
CA ASP A 79 0.77 11.21 -6.01
C ASP A 79 0.44 9.72 -6.00
N GLN A 80 -0.65 9.31 -6.66
CA GLN A 80 -0.96 7.88 -6.82
C GLN A 80 0.04 7.19 -7.74
N LEU A 81 0.48 7.86 -8.81
CA LEU A 81 1.56 7.33 -9.66
C LEU A 81 2.87 7.19 -8.86
N ARG A 82 3.18 8.15 -7.98
CA ARG A 82 4.32 8.03 -7.05
C ARG A 82 4.16 6.84 -6.10
N ALA A 83 2.99 6.65 -5.50
CA ALA A 83 2.71 5.50 -4.65
C ALA A 83 2.88 4.17 -5.39
N THR A 84 2.44 4.13 -6.65
CA THR A 84 2.57 2.96 -7.53
C THR A 84 4.03 2.67 -7.85
N SER A 85 4.78 3.68 -8.29
CA SER A 85 6.20 3.54 -8.56
C SER A 85 6.98 3.05 -7.34
N HIS A 86 6.63 3.53 -6.14
CA HIS A 86 7.24 3.04 -4.90
C HIS A 86 6.88 1.57 -4.62
N ARG A 87 5.60 1.18 -4.76
CA ARG A 87 5.17 -0.22 -4.61
C ARG A 87 5.93 -1.13 -5.56
N ASP A 88 6.02 -0.75 -6.84
CA ASP A 88 6.70 -1.55 -7.86
C ASP A 88 8.21 -1.64 -7.57
N SER A 89 8.83 -0.55 -7.10
CA SER A 89 10.23 -0.55 -6.64
C SER A 89 10.44 -1.45 -5.42
N ALA A 90 9.49 -1.47 -4.49
CA ALA A 90 9.54 -2.35 -3.31
C ALA A 90 9.42 -3.83 -3.69
N ILE A 91 8.58 -4.16 -4.67
CA ILE A 91 8.47 -5.51 -5.20
C ILE A 91 9.77 -5.91 -5.92
N GLN A 92 10.34 -5.01 -6.72
CA GLN A 92 11.60 -5.26 -7.42
C GLN A 92 12.76 -5.46 -6.44
N ALA A 93 12.92 -4.60 -5.44
CA ALA A 93 13.99 -4.73 -4.44
C ALA A 93 13.91 -6.05 -3.67
N MET A 94 12.69 -6.51 -3.35
CA MET A 94 12.46 -7.81 -2.74
C MET A 94 12.88 -8.97 -3.66
N ALA A 95 12.56 -8.89 -4.96
CA ALA A 95 12.99 -9.87 -5.94
C ALA A 95 14.52 -9.89 -6.10
N ASP A 96 15.15 -8.71 -6.14
CA ASP A 96 16.60 -8.58 -6.23
C ASP A 96 17.31 -9.21 -5.01
N VAL A 97 16.76 -9.03 -3.80
CA VAL A 97 17.28 -9.64 -2.57
C VAL A 97 17.05 -11.15 -2.52
N ALA A 98 15.97 -11.67 -3.13
CA ALA A 98 15.76 -13.11 -3.26
C ALA A 98 16.76 -13.76 -4.24
N ALA A 99 17.21 -13.01 -5.26
CA ALA A 99 18.14 -13.48 -6.29
C ALA A 99 17.66 -14.80 -6.94
N ASP A 100 18.46 -15.87 -6.87
CA ASP A 100 18.13 -17.19 -7.44
C ASP A 100 17.23 -18.05 -6.54
N ASP A 101 16.93 -17.59 -5.32
CA ASP A 101 15.99 -18.29 -4.43
C ASP A 101 14.55 -18.07 -4.88
N ALA A 102 13.67 -19.01 -4.53
CA ALA A 102 12.24 -18.81 -4.74
C ALA A 102 11.76 -17.59 -3.92
N VAL A 103 11.02 -16.69 -4.58
CA VAL A 103 10.37 -15.57 -3.89
C VAL A 103 9.41 -16.17 -2.83
N PRO A 104 9.57 -15.82 -1.55
CA PRO A 104 8.72 -16.35 -0.50
C PRO A 104 7.26 -15.92 -0.70
N GLU A 105 6.34 -16.56 0.01
CA GLU A 105 5.01 -15.97 0.22
C GLU A 105 5.19 -14.59 0.89
N VAL A 106 4.41 -13.60 0.48
CA VAL A 106 4.55 -12.22 0.95
C VAL A 106 3.24 -11.75 1.55
N SER A 107 3.32 -11.24 2.77
CA SER A 107 2.19 -10.60 3.44
C SER A 107 2.04 -9.16 2.93
N VAL A 108 0.90 -8.86 2.31
CA VAL A 108 0.54 -7.50 1.92
C VAL A 108 -0.54 -6.96 2.86
N ARG A 109 -0.20 -5.89 3.58
CA ARG A 109 -1.15 -5.16 4.41
C ARG A 109 -1.72 -3.97 3.66
N LEU A 110 -3.04 -3.87 3.64
CA LEU A 110 -3.77 -2.74 3.08
C LEU A 110 -4.72 -2.15 4.13
N LEU A 111 -4.88 -0.82 4.11
CA LEU A 111 -5.92 -0.15 4.87
C LEU A 111 -7.30 -0.62 4.35
N GLY A 112 -8.16 -1.10 5.25
CA GLY A 112 -9.48 -1.63 4.86
C GLY A 112 -10.40 -0.56 4.26
N PRO A 113 -11.47 -0.96 3.55
CA PRO A 113 -12.29 -0.05 2.74
C PRO A 113 -13.00 1.01 3.59
N VAL A 114 -13.52 0.64 4.77
CA VAL A 114 -14.17 1.60 5.68
C VAL A 114 -13.18 2.65 6.18
N ALA A 115 -11.97 2.21 6.56
CA ALA A 115 -10.92 3.12 7.03
C ALA A 115 -10.41 4.02 5.88
N LEU A 116 -10.31 3.50 4.65
CA LEU A 116 -10.02 4.30 3.45
C LEU A 116 -11.08 5.40 3.25
N MET A 117 -12.36 5.06 3.32
CA MET A 117 -13.46 6.03 3.16
C MET A 117 -13.54 7.06 4.29
N MET A 118 -13.12 6.70 5.51
CA MET A 118 -13.00 7.63 6.64
C MET A 118 -11.83 8.59 6.47
N SER A 119 -10.70 8.11 5.95
CA SER A 119 -9.48 8.91 5.76
C SER A 119 -9.50 9.76 4.49
N GLY A 120 -10.24 9.33 3.47
CA GLY A 120 -10.34 9.99 2.17
C GLY A 120 -11.36 11.13 2.12
N TRP A 121 -11.12 12.06 1.20
CA TRP A 121 -11.95 13.24 0.94
C TRP A 121 -12.49 13.25 -0.49
N LEU A 122 -13.63 13.90 -0.67
CA LEU A 122 -14.18 14.25 -1.98
C LEU A 122 -13.70 15.64 -2.43
N PRO A 123 -13.79 15.97 -3.73
CA PRO A 123 -13.52 17.31 -4.27
C PRO A 123 -14.34 18.41 -3.60
N SER A 124 -15.54 18.08 -3.11
CA SER A 124 -16.42 18.97 -2.35
C SER A 124 -15.91 19.32 -0.94
N GLY A 125 -14.86 18.66 -0.46
CA GLY A 125 -14.36 18.80 0.91
C GLY A 125 -15.12 17.97 1.94
N GLN A 126 -16.06 17.12 1.51
CA GLN A 126 -16.72 16.15 2.40
C GLN A 126 -15.90 14.85 2.49
N ARG A 127 -16.14 14.06 3.54
CA ARG A 127 -15.59 12.70 3.64
C ARG A 127 -16.28 11.79 2.62
N ILE A 128 -15.52 10.88 2.01
CA ILE A 128 -16.07 9.85 1.10
C ILE A 128 -17.19 9.07 1.80
N LEU A 129 -17.01 8.73 3.08
CA LEU A 129 -18.01 8.01 3.88
C LEU A 129 -19.41 8.67 3.91
N ARG A 130 -19.53 9.97 3.63
CA ARG A 130 -20.81 10.70 3.66
C ARG A 130 -21.63 10.55 2.37
N ASP A 131 -21.02 10.16 1.27
CA ASP A 131 -21.67 10.01 -0.03
C ASP A 131 -21.98 8.53 -0.31
N ALA A 132 -23.21 8.21 -0.75
CA ALA A 132 -23.58 6.82 -1.00
C ALA A 132 -22.94 6.26 -2.27
N GLY A 133 -22.92 7.03 -3.37
CA GLY A 133 -22.32 6.58 -4.62
C GLY A 133 -20.82 6.41 -4.49
N ALA A 134 -20.14 7.36 -3.85
CA ALA A 134 -18.69 7.27 -3.63
C ALA A 134 -18.31 6.08 -2.74
N ARG A 135 -19.18 5.66 -1.81
CA ARG A 135 -18.93 4.47 -0.99
C ARG A 135 -18.96 3.20 -1.82
N ASP A 136 -19.94 3.06 -2.69
CA ASP A 136 -20.08 1.88 -3.56
C ASP A 136 -18.93 1.82 -4.57
N ASP A 137 -18.58 2.96 -5.18
CA ASP A 137 -17.45 3.07 -6.10
C ASP A 137 -16.12 2.70 -5.43
N ILE A 138 -15.86 3.22 -4.22
CA ILE A 138 -14.64 2.91 -3.46
C ILE A 138 -14.62 1.47 -2.98
N ALA A 139 -15.75 0.91 -2.54
CA ALA A 139 -15.81 -0.49 -2.14
C ALA A 139 -15.49 -1.42 -3.32
N GLY A 140 -16.03 -1.12 -4.51
CA GLY A 140 -15.73 -1.84 -5.75
C GLY A 140 -14.26 -1.74 -6.14
N ALA A 141 -13.71 -0.53 -6.19
CA ALA A 141 -12.30 -0.30 -6.54
C ALA A 141 -11.32 -0.93 -5.53
N TRP A 142 -11.68 -0.94 -4.24
CA TRP A 142 -10.87 -1.58 -3.20
C TRP A 142 -10.88 -3.10 -3.36
N ALA A 143 -12.04 -3.71 -3.63
CA ALA A 143 -12.13 -5.15 -3.85
C ALA A 143 -11.38 -5.59 -5.11
N GLU A 144 -11.45 -4.80 -6.19
CA GLU A 144 -10.66 -5.02 -7.41
C GLU A 144 -9.15 -4.94 -7.14
N GLY A 145 -8.70 -3.89 -6.44
CA GLY A 145 -7.27 -3.68 -6.17
C GLY A 145 -6.67 -4.62 -5.12
N ALA A 146 -7.48 -5.30 -4.31
CA ALA A 146 -7.03 -6.24 -3.29
C ALA A 146 -7.05 -7.71 -3.74
N ALA A 147 -7.62 -7.99 -4.91
CA ALA A 147 -7.67 -9.33 -5.52
C ALA A 147 -6.36 -9.68 -6.24
#